data_AF-A0AB36B2W7-F1
#
_entry.id   AF-A0AB36B2W7-F1
#
_cell.length_a   1.000
_cell.length_b   1.000
_cell.length_c   1.000
_cell.angle_alpha   90.00
_cell.angle_beta   90.00
_cell.angle_gamma   90.00
#
_symmetry.space_group_name_H-M   'P 1'
#
loop_
_entity.id
_entity.type
_entity.pdbx_description
1 polymer ?
#
loop_
_entity_poly.entity_id
_entity_poly.type
_entity_poly.pdbx_seq_one_letter_code
_entity_poly.pdbx_strand_id
1 'polypeptide(L)'
;MKWKRRGMVFMMNDFKAYLRYYVNSNKRLLILVFIILFLIMPFFTFNYMGLPRGPYSLDTFYTGFIALGAATCAGGCILSYLLPIYNFRYLYKKRSHEMYFSLPIQRKHLFLYNYISGLLVVLVPLLMNYLLGYFIMLGLGYRERPLYMLIPLIFFLGLSILLLIQYSIFTFLSVKCNNLIDSILVNGAYVVMPFIVMLSATIFFSNQITAILGDIGASPSEFINMGMIQMLLSMPSTIYAFLFNMIASMASEMHRIDTLINAFNWLYFLYWGVIGVLCFWFGWKSFVDRKPEDAEQRTVTLFGYPVIITVITFCMVLFVMNINGGVVVPSLIILVAYFCMIFFSNRKIQINKLHVIVFALLYIGTFGFSYMYTQTKGLGMVKEFPSLTDMKRVNIDVNSSSIENDSAMQFYDAKNKEYYDGYGTSVQDEESMKDLLDVQKEVSTRSVKEYFYDNAFYISISYIKQDNFQVSRNYTLKMNKKNKDYLQKLMEELKHTEKFSVMQH
;
A
#
# COMPACT_ATOMS: atom_id res chain seq x y z
N MET A 1 44.43 16.73 6.66
CA MET A 1 44.14 15.43 7.31
C MET A 1 45.37 14.54 7.23
N LYS A 2 46.03 14.24 8.35
CA LYS A 2 47.18 13.31 8.39
C LYS A 2 46.66 11.88 8.18
N TRP A 3 46.72 11.41 6.94
CA TRP A 3 46.45 10.02 6.57
C TRP A 3 47.50 9.11 7.22
N LYS A 4 47.14 8.42 8.30
CA LYS A 4 47.98 7.35 8.87
C LYS A 4 48.04 6.19 7.86
N ARG A 5 49.11 6.20 7.04
CA ARG A 5 49.48 5.21 6.00
C ARG A 5 49.44 3.73 6.42
N ARG A 6 49.30 3.39 7.72
CA ARG A 6 49.36 2.01 8.21
C ARG A 6 48.01 1.27 8.23
N GLY A 7 46.88 1.96 8.11
CA GLY A 7 45.55 1.31 8.13
C GLY A 7 45.09 0.71 6.80
N MET A 8 45.52 1.28 5.67
CA MET A 8 45.07 0.84 4.34
C MET A 8 45.73 -0.47 3.86
N VAL A 9 46.94 -0.78 4.32
CA VAL A 9 47.64 -2.02 3.93
C VAL A 9 46.98 -3.26 4.58
N PHE A 10 46.28 -3.09 5.70
CA PHE A 10 45.52 -4.16 6.37
C PHE A 10 44.08 -4.34 5.86
N MET A 11 43.62 -3.51 4.91
CA MET A 11 42.29 -3.66 4.29
C MET A 11 42.26 -4.71 3.18
N MET A 12 43.35 -5.47 3.00
CA MET A 12 43.51 -6.33 1.83
C MET A 12 42.59 -7.54 1.80
N ASN A 13 41.93 -7.93 2.90
CA ASN A 13 40.87 -8.96 2.91
C ASN A 13 40.01 -9.03 4.18
N ASP A 14 40.20 -8.16 5.18
CA ASP A 14 39.49 -8.30 6.46
C ASP A 14 38.28 -7.37 6.58
N PHE A 15 37.09 -7.92 6.33
CA PHE A 15 35.80 -7.23 6.51
C PHE A 15 35.68 -6.61 7.91
N LYS A 16 36.22 -7.26 8.95
CA LYS A 16 36.16 -6.76 10.33
C LYS A 16 36.93 -5.45 10.49
N ALA A 17 38.08 -5.33 9.83
CA ALA A 17 38.88 -4.11 9.84
C ALA A 17 38.14 -2.98 9.10
N TYR A 18 37.52 -3.29 7.96
CA TYR A 18 36.70 -2.33 7.22
C TYR A 18 35.48 -1.85 8.03
N LEU A 19 34.74 -2.78 8.63
CA LEU A 19 33.57 -2.46 9.45
C LEU A 19 33.97 -1.60 10.66
N ARG A 20 35.07 -1.94 11.34
CA ARG A 20 35.60 -1.14 12.45
C ARG A 20 35.96 0.27 11.99
N TYR A 21 36.61 0.41 10.83
CA TYR A 21 36.87 1.71 10.23
C TYR A 21 35.58 2.47 9.96
N TYR A 22 34.61 1.84 9.28
CA TYR A 22 33.33 2.44 8.92
C TYR A 22 32.56 2.98 10.14
N VAL A 23 32.43 2.14 11.19
CA VAL A 23 31.76 2.52 12.45
C VAL A 23 32.51 3.65 13.15
N ASN A 24 33.85 3.60 13.21
CA ASN A 24 34.63 4.65 13.86
C ASN A 24 34.57 5.98 13.11
N SER A 25 34.59 5.94 11.78
CA SER A 25 34.46 7.12 10.92
C SER A 25 33.09 7.78 11.05
N ASN A 26 32.03 6.98 11.24
CA ASN A 26 30.65 7.46 11.29
C ASN A 26 30.04 7.46 12.71
N LYS A 27 30.87 7.32 13.76
CA LYS A 27 30.43 7.14 15.15
C LYS A 27 29.45 8.21 15.63
N ARG A 28 29.68 9.48 15.27
CA ARG A 28 28.79 10.60 15.66
C ARG A 28 27.40 10.47 15.05
N LEU A 29 27.33 10.08 13.78
CA LEU A 29 26.06 9.91 13.07
C LEU A 29 25.31 8.68 13.60
N LEU A 30 26.02 7.60 13.91
CA LEU A 30 25.45 6.43 14.56
C LEU A 30 24.84 6.75 15.93
N ILE A 31 25.55 7.50 16.77
CA ILE A 31 25.04 7.95 18.08
C ILE A 31 23.76 8.78 17.90
N LEU A 32 23.76 9.71 16.93
CA LEU A 32 22.60 10.54 16.65
C LEU A 32 21.39 9.70 16.19
N VAL A 33 21.59 8.75 15.27
CA VAL A 33 20.54 7.80 14.84
C VAL A 33 20.01 7.00 16.02
N PHE A 34 20.89 6.50 16.89
CA PHE A 34 20.50 5.78 18.11
C PHE A 34 19.64 6.64 19.03
N ILE A 35 20.01 7.91 19.28
CA ILE A 35 19.24 8.83 20.13
C ILE A 35 17.87 9.12 19.51
N ILE A 36 17.81 9.38 18.20
CA ILE A 36 16.54 9.63 17.50
C ILE A 36 15.64 8.40 17.59
N LEU A 37 16.16 7.20 17.32
CA LEU A 37 15.39 5.96 17.43
C LEU A 37 14.96 5.70 18.88
N PHE A 38 15.78 6.03 19.88
CA PHE A 38 15.41 5.93 21.28
C PHE A 38 14.23 6.83 21.63
N LEU A 39 14.22 8.07 21.13
CA LEU A 39 13.11 9.00 21.33
C LEU A 39 11.82 8.53 20.63
N ILE A 40 11.94 7.95 19.44
CA ILE A 40 10.78 7.55 18.62
C ILE A 40 10.21 6.18 19.00
N MET A 41 11.04 5.25 19.49
CA MET A 41 10.59 3.88 19.81
C MET A 41 10.32 3.70 21.32
N PRO A 42 11.32 3.46 22.19
CA PRO A 42 11.06 3.18 23.60
C PRO A 42 10.43 4.36 24.32
N PHE A 43 10.86 5.60 24.06
CA PHE A 43 10.31 6.77 24.75
C PHE A 43 8.87 7.09 24.34
N PHE A 44 8.55 6.99 23.04
CA PHE A 44 7.17 7.14 22.55
C PHE A 44 6.26 6.06 23.14
N THR A 45 6.71 4.81 23.13
CA THR A 45 5.96 3.67 23.70
C THR A 45 5.72 3.87 25.19
N PHE A 46 6.73 4.32 25.94
CA PHE A 46 6.61 4.63 27.36
C PHE A 46 5.62 5.76 27.63
N ASN A 47 5.67 6.86 26.86
CA ASN A 47 4.71 7.95 27.00
C ASN A 47 3.27 7.51 26.70
N TYR A 48 3.10 6.60 25.73
CA TYR A 48 1.79 6.09 25.36
C TYR A 48 1.20 5.17 26.43
N MET A 49 2.03 4.33 27.07
CA MET A 49 1.59 3.42 28.15
C MET A 49 1.46 4.12 29.51
N GLY A 50 2.19 5.21 29.74
CA GLY A 50 2.21 5.95 31.00
C GLY A 50 3.00 5.25 32.11
N LEU A 51 2.87 5.76 33.34
CA LEU A 51 3.40 5.07 34.53
C LEU A 51 2.31 4.16 35.11
N PRO A 52 2.59 2.86 35.31
CA PRO A 52 1.59 1.94 35.82
C PRO A 52 1.24 2.27 37.29
N ARG A 53 -0.06 2.36 37.60
CA ARG A 53 -0.57 2.36 38.99
C ARG A 53 -0.81 0.92 39.51
N GLY A 54 -0.65 -0.08 38.64
CA GLY A 54 -0.81 -1.53 38.85
C GLY A 54 -0.33 -2.29 37.59
N PRO A 55 -0.40 -3.63 37.53
CA PRO A 55 -0.01 -4.38 36.33
C PRO A 55 -0.82 -3.93 35.11
N TYR A 56 -0.16 -3.80 33.96
CA TYR A 56 -0.82 -3.38 32.72
C TYR A 56 -1.89 -4.36 32.28
N SER A 57 -3.04 -3.83 31.83
CA SER A 57 -4.06 -4.63 31.15
C SER A 57 -3.55 -5.14 29.80
N LEU A 58 -4.19 -6.20 29.30
CA LEU A 58 -3.98 -6.79 27.98
C LEU A 58 -4.02 -5.73 26.87
N ASP A 59 -5.03 -4.84 26.91
CA ASP A 59 -5.20 -3.77 25.93
C ASP A 59 -4.09 -2.72 25.99
N THR A 60 -3.58 -2.41 27.18
CA THR A 60 -2.46 -1.46 27.35
C THR A 60 -1.16 -2.04 26.79
N PHE A 61 -0.94 -3.35 26.97
CA PHE A 61 0.19 -4.04 26.37
C PHE A 61 0.10 -4.05 24.84
N TYR A 62 -1.08 -4.36 24.28
CA TYR A 62 -1.25 -4.36 22.82
C TYR A 62 -1.07 -2.98 22.22
N THR A 63 -1.68 -1.95 22.79
CA THR A 63 -1.53 -0.58 22.31
C THR A 63 -0.07 -0.11 22.37
N GLY A 64 0.67 -0.45 23.43
CA GLY A 64 2.12 -0.21 23.50
C GLY A 64 2.90 -0.97 22.42
N PHE A 65 2.53 -2.21 22.11
CA PHE A 65 3.17 -3.01 21.06
C PHE A 65 2.91 -2.40 19.68
N ILE A 66 1.69 -1.92 19.43
CA ILE A 66 1.31 -1.25 18.19
C ILE A 66 2.11 0.03 18.02
N ALA A 67 2.22 0.84 19.07
CA ALA A 67 3.03 2.06 19.07
C ALA A 67 4.50 1.75 18.75
N LEU A 68 5.08 0.74 19.40
CA LEU A 68 6.45 0.29 19.17
C LEU A 68 6.65 -0.23 17.73
N GLY A 69 5.72 -1.04 17.22
CA GLY A 69 5.75 -1.59 15.87
C GLY A 69 5.62 -0.50 14.79
N ALA A 70 4.71 0.45 14.97
CA ALA A 70 4.52 1.58 14.07
C ALA A 70 5.75 2.50 14.02
N ALA A 71 6.31 2.84 15.20
CA ALA A 71 7.57 3.58 15.32
C ALA A 71 8.73 2.86 14.61
N THR A 72 8.76 1.53 14.72
CA THR A 72 9.77 0.68 14.09
C THR A 72 9.65 0.66 12.57
N CYS A 73 8.42 0.56 12.05
CA CYS A 73 8.14 0.68 10.62
C CYS A 73 8.62 2.03 10.08
N ALA A 74 8.20 3.13 10.72
CA ALA A 74 8.52 4.49 10.26
C ALA A 74 10.03 4.76 10.28
N GLY A 75 10.70 4.49 11.41
CA GLY A 75 12.14 4.67 11.53
C GLY A 75 12.93 3.78 10.57
N GLY A 76 12.51 2.52 10.41
CA GLY A 76 13.10 1.57 9.48
C GLY A 76 12.98 1.99 8.02
N CYS A 77 11.81 2.45 7.59
CA CYS A 77 11.58 2.92 6.23
C CYS A 77 12.44 4.14 5.88
N ILE A 78 12.53 5.12 6.79
CA ILE A 78 13.32 6.34 6.61
C ILE A 78 14.82 6.00 6.55
N LEU A 79 15.30 5.15 7.46
CA LEU A 79 16.71 4.75 7.49
C LEU A 79 17.08 3.92 6.25
N SER A 80 16.21 3.01 5.83
CA SER A 80 16.41 2.20 4.62
C SER A 80 16.48 3.04 3.36
N TYR A 81 15.85 4.21 3.34
CA TYR A 81 15.92 5.20 2.26
C TYR A 81 17.20 6.04 2.31
N LEU A 82 17.55 6.61 3.47
CA LEU A 82 18.67 7.55 3.60
C LEU A 82 20.04 6.88 3.55
N LEU A 83 20.18 5.68 4.14
CA LEU A 83 21.47 5.03 4.31
C LEU A 83 22.11 4.57 2.99
N PRO A 84 21.40 3.98 2.02
CA PRO A 84 21.99 3.68 0.71
C PRO A 84 22.58 4.92 0.03
N ILE A 85 21.86 6.05 0.06
CA ILE A 85 22.32 7.32 -0.51
C ILE A 85 23.59 7.79 0.19
N TYR A 86 23.63 7.70 1.52
CA TYR A 86 24.79 8.07 2.32
C TYR A 86 26.00 7.17 2.09
N ASN A 87 25.81 5.84 2.11
CA ASN A 87 26.88 4.86 1.98
C ASN A 87 27.55 4.95 0.60
N PHE A 88 26.75 5.12 -0.45
CA PHE A 88 27.23 5.21 -1.82
C PHE A 88 27.50 6.66 -2.28
N ARG A 89 27.56 7.63 -1.37
CA ARG A 89 27.77 9.06 -1.70
C ARG A 89 29.04 9.34 -2.50
N TYR A 90 30.06 8.48 -2.33
CA TYR A 90 31.34 8.64 -3.03
C TYR A 90 31.21 8.38 -4.54
N LEU A 91 30.16 7.68 -5.00
CA LEU A 91 29.89 7.45 -6.42
C LEU A 91 29.44 8.71 -7.17
N TYR A 92 28.89 9.70 -6.45
CA TYR A 92 28.28 10.88 -7.07
C TYR A 92 29.29 12.00 -7.37
N LYS A 93 30.50 11.93 -6.82
CA LYS A 93 31.55 12.93 -7.04
C LYS A 93 32.76 12.29 -7.71
N LYS A 94 33.22 12.85 -8.82
CA LYS A 94 34.28 12.24 -9.64
C LYS A 94 35.57 11.99 -8.84
N ARG A 95 36.05 13.00 -8.13
CA ARG A 95 37.25 12.92 -7.27
C ARG A 95 37.15 11.84 -6.20
N SER A 96 35.98 11.70 -5.56
CA SER A 96 35.77 10.68 -4.54
C SER A 96 35.68 9.29 -5.15
N HIS A 97 35.02 9.15 -6.30
CA HIS A 97 34.88 7.89 -7.00
C HIS A 97 36.25 7.33 -7.43
N GLU A 98 37.09 8.13 -8.09
CA GLU A 98 38.45 7.75 -8.49
C GLU A 98 39.32 7.34 -7.29
N MET A 99 39.18 8.04 -6.17
CA MET A 99 39.91 7.73 -4.94
C MET A 99 39.49 6.40 -4.31
N TYR A 100 38.20 6.07 -4.31
CA TYR A 100 37.71 4.80 -3.78
C TYR A 100 38.01 3.63 -4.72
N PHE A 101 37.98 3.85 -6.04
CA PHE A 101 38.24 2.82 -7.04
C PHE A 101 39.74 2.55 -7.29
N SER A 102 40.63 3.44 -6.83
CA SER A 102 42.08 3.22 -6.80
C SER A 102 42.57 2.46 -5.55
N LEU A 103 41.68 2.17 -4.59
CA LEU A 103 42.01 1.32 -3.46
C LEU A 103 42.34 -0.11 -3.93
N PRO A 104 43.31 -0.80 -3.30
CA PRO A 104 43.67 -2.18 -3.63
C PRO A 104 42.65 -3.19 -3.08
N ILE A 105 41.37 -2.97 -3.36
CA ILE A 105 40.24 -3.80 -2.95
C ILE A 105 39.45 -4.14 -4.22
N GLN A 106 39.07 -5.40 -4.41
CA GLN A 106 38.24 -5.76 -5.56
C GLN A 106 36.89 -5.04 -5.49
N ARG A 107 36.40 -4.54 -6.63
CA ARG A 107 35.10 -3.83 -6.74
C ARG A 107 33.94 -4.62 -6.16
N LYS A 108 33.99 -5.94 -6.35
CA LYS A 108 33.10 -6.93 -5.75
C LYS A 108 33.07 -6.76 -4.22
N HIS A 109 34.20 -6.98 -3.56
CA HIS A 109 34.30 -6.85 -2.11
C HIS A 109 33.94 -5.44 -1.62
N LEU A 110 34.29 -4.39 -2.37
CA LEU A 110 33.94 -3.01 -2.01
C LEU A 110 32.43 -2.77 -1.95
N PHE A 111 31.66 -3.29 -2.91
CA PHE A 111 30.20 -3.21 -2.83
C PHE A 111 29.68 -3.98 -1.62
N LEU A 112 30.15 -5.23 -1.43
CA LEU A 112 29.66 -6.09 -0.35
C LEU A 112 29.91 -5.43 1.02
N TYR A 113 31.10 -4.86 1.20
CA TYR A 113 31.49 -4.23 2.45
C TYR A 113 30.63 -3.00 2.75
N ASN A 114 30.39 -2.14 1.75
CA ASN A 114 29.51 -0.98 1.89
C ASN A 114 28.04 -1.38 2.15
N TYR A 115 27.57 -2.41 1.44
CA TYR A 115 26.22 -2.92 1.56
C TYR A 115 25.96 -3.48 2.96
N ILE A 116 26.80 -4.42 3.42
CA ILE A 116 26.68 -5.04 4.74
C ILE A 116 26.91 -4.01 5.85
N SER A 117 27.89 -3.11 5.71
CA SER A 117 28.12 -2.07 6.72
C SER A 117 26.89 -1.17 6.88
N GLY A 118 26.26 -0.80 5.76
CA GLY A 118 25.02 -0.03 5.76
C GLY A 118 23.85 -0.77 6.38
N LEU A 119 23.70 -2.04 6.05
CA LEU A 119 22.66 -2.91 6.60
C LEU A 119 22.82 -3.08 8.11
N LEU A 120 24.04 -3.24 8.62
CA LEU A 120 24.32 -3.27 10.06
C LEU A 120 23.99 -1.94 10.73
N VAL A 121 24.25 -0.81 10.06
CA VAL A 121 23.88 0.53 10.55
C VAL A 121 22.37 0.75 10.57
N VAL A 122 21.59 0.08 9.72
CA VAL A 122 20.11 0.06 9.81
C VAL A 122 19.66 -0.84 10.95
N LEU A 123 20.05 -2.12 10.90
CA LEU A 123 19.44 -3.16 11.73
C LEU A 123 19.88 -3.12 13.19
N VAL A 124 21.15 -2.81 13.48
CA VAL A 124 21.65 -2.85 14.87
C VAL A 124 20.99 -1.78 15.75
N PRO A 125 20.93 -0.49 15.36
CA PRO A 125 20.24 0.52 16.16
C PRO A 125 18.74 0.24 16.30
N LEU A 126 18.13 -0.29 15.23
CA LEU A 126 16.72 -0.58 15.18
C LEU A 126 16.36 -1.77 16.08
N LEU A 127 17.16 -2.84 16.06
CA LEU A 127 17.04 -4.00 16.95
C LEU A 127 17.27 -3.62 18.42
N MET A 128 18.30 -2.84 18.71
CA MET A 128 18.61 -2.43 20.09
C MET A 128 17.48 -1.57 20.67
N ASN A 129 16.98 -0.58 19.93
CA ASN A 129 15.88 0.28 20.41
C ASN A 129 14.55 -0.47 20.50
N TYR A 130 14.29 -1.40 19.58
CA TYR A 130 13.13 -2.26 19.65
C TYR A 130 13.16 -3.15 20.90
N LEU A 131 14.29 -3.81 21.16
CA LEU A 131 14.47 -4.64 22.34
C LEU A 131 14.35 -3.80 23.62
N LEU A 132 14.92 -2.60 23.67
CA LEU A 132 14.75 -1.69 24.80
C LEU A 132 13.27 -1.35 25.05
N GLY A 133 12.52 -0.99 24.00
CA GLY A 133 11.08 -0.73 24.10
C GLY A 133 10.33 -1.96 24.59
N TYR A 134 10.63 -3.12 24.03
CA TYR A 134 10.05 -4.39 24.44
C TYR A 134 10.35 -4.76 25.90
N PHE A 135 11.59 -4.54 26.38
CA PHE A 135 11.95 -4.77 27.77
C PHE A 135 11.24 -3.80 28.73
N ILE A 136 11.01 -2.54 28.33
CA ILE A 136 10.20 -1.59 29.13
C ILE A 136 8.77 -2.12 29.29
N MET A 137 8.18 -2.65 28.22
CA MET A 137 6.85 -3.25 28.27
C MET A 137 6.78 -4.47 29.19
N LEU A 138 7.80 -5.34 29.14
CA LEU A 138 7.90 -6.51 30.02
C LEU A 138 8.14 -6.13 31.48
N GLY A 139 9.03 -5.16 31.73
CA GLY A 139 9.43 -4.75 33.08
C GLY A 139 8.34 -4.04 33.88
N LEU A 140 7.37 -3.42 33.20
CA LEU A 140 6.32 -2.60 33.80
C LEU A 140 4.99 -3.36 34.05
N GLY A 141 4.96 -4.69 33.94
CA GLY A 141 3.95 -5.49 34.64
C GLY A 141 3.01 -6.36 33.80
N TYR A 142 3.36 -6.74 32.57
CA TYR A 142 2.58 -7.73 31.82
C TYR A 142 3.10 -9.16 32.06
N ARG A 143 2.32 -10.00 32.77
CA ARG A 143 2.65 -11.39 33.10
C ARG A 143 1.63 -12.35 32.47
N GLU A 144 1.73 -12.56 31.17
CA GLU A 144 1.00 -13.62 30.45
C GLU A 144 1.88 -14.84 30.16
N ARG A 145 1.28 -15.92 29.62
CA ARG A 145 2.01 -17.14 29.21
C ARG A 145 3.20 -16.80 28.29
N PRO A 146 4.36 -17.50 28.43
CA PRO A 146 5.59 -17.18 27.70
C PRO A 146 5.47 -17.24 26.17
N LEU A 147 4.50 -18.00 25.63
CA LEU A 147 4.24 -18.06 24.18
C LEU A 147 3.77 -16.71 23.61
N TYR A 148 2.98 -15.94 24.37
CA TYR A 148 2.50 -14.61 23.94
C TYR A 148 3.61 -13.55 23.97
N MET A 149 4.65 -13.76 24.77
CA MET A 149 5.86 -12.94 24.78
C MET A 149 6.74 -13.16 23.54
N LEU A 150 6.57 -14.25 22.78
CA LEU A 150 7.38 -14.49 21.57
C LEU A 150 6.83 -13.79 20.33
N ILE A 151 5.54 -13.46 20.31
CA ILE A 151 4.86 -12.85 19.14
C ILE A 151 5.51 -11.51 18.72
N PRO A 152 5.80 -10.58 19.65
CA PRO A 152 6.54 -9.36 19.32
C PRO A 152 7.91 -9.59 18.69
N LEU A 153 8.61 -10.66 19.06
CA LEU A 153 9.92 -10.98 18.49
C LEU A 153 9.78 -11.54 17.08
N ILE A 154 8.79 -12.40 16.83
CA ILE A 154 8.49 -12.93 15.50
C ILE A 154 8.07 -11.80 14.55
N PHE A 155 7.24 -10.86 15.03
CA PHE A 155 6.86 -9.65 14.29
C PHE A 155 8.08 -8.84 13.87
N PHE A 156 9.00 -8.59 14.81
CA PHE A 156 10.24 -7.86 14.53
C PHE A 156 11.11 -8.56 13.49
N LEU A 157 11.23 -9.89 13.58
CA LEU A 157 11.96 -10.67 12.59
C LEU A 157 11.34 -10.52 11.19
N GLY A 158 10.02 -10.67 11.07
CA GLY A 158 9.30 -10.45 9.81
C GLY A 158 9.53 -9.06 9.24
N LEU A 159 9.39 -8.03 10.07
CA LEU A 159 9.61 -6.64 9.69
C LEU A 159 11.07 -6.38 9.28
N SER A 160 12.05 -6.98 9.97
CA SER A 160 13.47 -6.83 9.64
C SER A 160 13.81 -7.39 8.25
N ILE A 161 13.14 -8.47 7.83
CA ILE A 161 13.29 -9.04 6.48
C ILE A 161 12.73 -8.07 5.44
N LEU A 162 11.55 -7.50 5.66
CA LEU A 162 10.95 -6.53 4.73
C LEU A 162 11.81 -5.27 4.60
N LEU A 163 12.36 -4.76 5.71
CA LEU A 163 13.29 -3.63 5.71
C LEU A 163 14.59 -3.94 4.96
N LEU A 164 15.13 -5.15 5.08
CA LEU A 164 16.30 -5.60 4.32
C LEU A 164 16.01 -5.56 2.81
N ILE A 165 14.84 -6.03 2.40
CA ILE A 165 14.44 -6.01 0.99
C ILE A 165 14.29 -4.56 0.51
N GLN A 166 13.64 -3.68 1.28
CA GLN A 166 13.52 -2.26 0.95
C GLN A 166 14.89 -1.58 0.82
N TYR A 167 15.81 -1.86 1.74
CA TYR A 167 17.19 -1.37 1.66
C TYR A 167 17.92 -1.85 0.40
N SER A 168 17.66 -3.09 -0.04
CA SER A 168 18.21 -3.66 -1.28
C SER A 168 17.71 -2.90 -2.53
N ILE A 169 16.41 -2.60 -2.58
CA ILE A 169 15.78 -1.86 -3.69
C ILE A 169 16.36 -0.45 -3.78
N PHE A 170 16.43 0.29 -2.66
CA PHE A 170 17.00 1.64 -2.66
C PHE A 170 18.51 1.65 -2.93
N THR A 171 19.25 0.63 -2.51
CA THR A 171 20.66 0.49 -2.88
C THR A 171 20.83 0.32 -4.39
N PHE A 172 20.01 -0.52 -5.02
CA PHE A 172 20.02 -0.67 -6.48
C PHE A 172 19.78 0.65 -7.20
N LEU A 173 18.72 1.38 -6.81
CA LEU A 173 18.37 2.67 -7.41
C LEU A 173 19.46 3.72 -7.18
N SER A 174 20.01 3.82 -5.98
CA SER A 174 21.11 4.75 -5.66
C SER A 174 22.38 4.46 -6.46
N VAL A 175 22.77 3.19 -6.60
CA VAL A 175 23.97 2.80 -7.37
C VAL A 175 23.79 3.03 -8.87
N LYS A 176 22.56 3.03 -9.37
CA LYS A 176 22.25 3.40 -10.76
C LYS A 176 22.31 4.90 -11.03
N CYS A 177 22.24 5.74 -9.99
CA CYS A 177 22.27 7.18 -10.15
C CYS A 177 23.69 7.73 -10.27
N ASN A 178 23.84 8.77 -11.09
CA ASN A 178 25.12 9.41 -11.40
C ASN A 178 25.40 10.66 -10.55
N ASN A 179 24.36 11.22 -9.94
CA ASN A 179 24.45 12.40 -9.08
C ASN A 179 23.67 12.20 -7.77
N LEU A 180 24.03 12.94 -6.73
CA LEU A 180 23.35 12.92 -5.42
C LEU A 180 21.89 13.35 -5.55
N ILE A 181 21.65 14.47 -6.27
CA ILE A 181 20.30 15.01 -6.48
C ILE A 181 19.44 13.99 -7.24
N ASP A 182 19.97 13.40 -8.31
CA ASP A 182 19.28 12.35 -9.07
C ASP A 182 18.94 11.15 -8.17
N SER A 183 19.86 10.73 -7.28
CA SER A 183 19.62 9.62 -6.34
C SER A 183 18.51 9.92 -5.33
N ILE A 184 18.46 11.15 -4.80
CA ILE A 184 17.38 11.58 -3.90
C ILE A 184 16.05 11.62 -4.65
N LEU A 185 16.02 12.22 -5.85
CA LEU A 185 14.79 12.35 -6.62
C LEU A 185 14.25 11.02 -7.13
N VAL A 186 15.12 10.13 -7.64
CA VAL A 186 14.72 8.80 -8.10
C VAL A 186 14.20 7.97 -6.94
N ASN A 187 14.96 7.80 -5.85
CA ASN A 187 14.47 7.04 -4.71
C ASN A 187 13.17 7.65 -4.14
N GLY A 188 13.08 8.98 -4.04
CA GLY A 188 11.89 9.66 -3.53
C GLY A 188 10.67 9.44 -4.43
N ALA A 189 10.87 9.46 -5.75
CA ALA A 189 9.82 9.15 -6.71
C ALA A 189 9.30 7.70 -6.56
N TYR A 190 10.16 6.71 -6.27
CA TYR A 190 9.71 5.34 -6.03
C TYR A 190 8.92 5.16 -4.72
N VAL A 191 9.03 6.09 -3.76
CA VAL A 191 8.18 6.11 -2.56
C VAL A 191 6.81 6.73 -2.87
N VAL A 192 6.78 7.82 -3.66
CA VAL A 192 5.55 8.59 -3.91
C VAL A 192 4.73 8.02 -5.08
N MET A 193 5.39 7.49 -6.11
CA MET A 193 4.75 6.97 -7.32
C MET A 193 3.67 5.93 -7.01
N PRO A 194 3.88 4.95 -6.12
CA PRO A 194 2.84 3.99 -5.82
C PRO A 194 1.56 4.57 -5.24
N PHE A 195 1.69 5.62 -4.42
CA PHE A 195 0.53 6.34 -3.89
C PHE A 195 -0.25 7.04 -5.01
N ILE A 196 0.44 7.69 -5.95
CA ILE A 196 -0.17 8.32 -7.12
C ILE A 196 -0.87 7.28 -8.01
N VAL A 197 -0.25 6.11 -8.23
CA VAL A 197 -0.83 5.01 -9.00
C VAL A 197 -2.10 4.49 -8.34
N MET A 198 -2.08 4.24 -7.03
CA MET A 198 -3.25 3.76 -6.30
C MET A 198 -4.40 4.77 -6.33
N LEU A 199 -4.11 6.05 -6.11
CA LEU A 199 -5.12 7.10 -6.14
C LEU A 199 -5.74 7.23 -7.54
N SER A 200 -4.91 7.30 -8.58
CA SER A 200 -5.39 7.41 -9.96
C SER A 200 -6.18 6.16 -10.39
N ALA A 201 -5.73 4.96 -10.03
CA ALA A 201 -6.45 3.72 -10.30
C ALA A 201 -7.80 3.68 -9.58
N THR A 202 -7.85 4.05 -8.30
CA THR A 202 -9.09 4.03 -7.51
C THR A 202 -10.14 4.95 -8.12
N ILE A 203 -9.76 6.18 -8.45
CA ILE A 203 -10.65 7.16 -9.10
C ILE A 203 -11.10 6.67 -10.47
N PHE A 204 -10.17 6.14 -11.28
CA PHE A 204 -10.48 5.61 -12.59
C PHE A 204 -11.50 4.47 -12.51
N PHE A 205 -11.23 3.44 -11.72
CA PHE A 205 -12.13 2.29 -11.60
C PHE A 205 -13.47 2.71 -10.99
N SER A 206 -13.49 3.61 -10.01
CA SER A 206 -14.72 4.16 -9.44
C SER A 206 -15.62 4.74 -10.51
N ASN A 207 -15.08 5.61 -11.37
CA ASN A 207 -15.86 6.26 -12.41
C ASN A 207 -16.26 5.32 -13.55
N GLN A 208 -15.38 4.39 -13.94
CA GLN A 208 -15.74 3.39 -14.95
C GLN A 208 -16.85 2.45 -14.47
N ILE A 209 -16.77 1.99 -13.21
CA ILE A 209 -17.82 1.16 -12.59
C ILE A 209 -19.13 1.93 -12.50
N THR A 210 -19.06 3.19 -12.06
CA THR A 210 -20.21 4.10 -12.00
C THR A 210 -20.85 4.28 -13.38
N ALA A 211 -20.06 4.44 -14.44
CA ALA A 211 -20.55 4.53 -15.81
C ALA A 211 -21.22 3.23 -16.30
N ILE A 212 -20.70 2.05 -15.93
CA ILE A 212 -21.26 0.74 -16.29
C ILE A 212 -22.57 0.46 -15.53
N LEU A 213 -22.65 0.86 -14.26
CA LEU A 213 -23.80 0.65 -13.38
C LEU A 213 -24.86 1.76 -13.46
N GLY A 214 -24.56 2.90 -14.09
CA GLY A 214 -25.52 3.99 -14.27
C GLY A 214 -25.72 4.86 -13.04
N ASP A 215 -24.62 5.30 -12.42
CA ASP A 215 -24.58 6.17 -11.23
C ASP A 215 -25.11 5.54 -9.94
N ILE A 216 -25.14 4.20 -9.88
CA ILE A 216 -25.35 3.46 -8.64
C ILE A 216 -24.04 3.47 -7.85
N GLY A 217 -24.05 4.01 -6.63
CA GLY A 217 -22.86 4.08 -5.78
C GLY A 217 -22.34 2.68 -5.45
N ALA A 218 -21.17 2.34 -5.97
CA ALA A 218 -20.49 1.07 -5.71
C ALA A 218 -18.97 1.31 -5.59
N SER A 219 -18.33 0.67 -4.61
CA SER A 219 -16.90 0.89 -4.37
C SER A 219 -16.03 0.02 -5.30
N PRO A 220 -14.89 0.53 -5.82
CA PRO A 220 -13.97 -0.27 -6.63
C PRO A 220 -13.45 -1.52 -5.93
N SER A 221 -13.29 -1.44 -4.60
CA SER A 221 -12.82 -2.51 -3.73
C SER A 221 -13.73 -3.73 -3.71
N GLU A 222 -15.01 -3.59 -4.05
CA GLU A 222 -15.93 -4.71 -4.14
C GLU A 222 -15.59 -5.59 -5.35
N PHE A 223 -15.24 -4.97 -6.48
CA PHE A 223 -15.00 -5.68 -7.75
C PHE A 223 -13.53 -6.07 -7.93
N ILE A 224 -12.62 -5.23 -7.46
CA ILE A 224 -11.18 -5.40 -7.62
C ILE A 224 -10.56 -5.36 -6.24
N ASN A 225 -9.69 -6.34 -5.93
CA ASN A 225 -8.95 -6.35 -4.67
C ASN A 225 -7.86 -5.26 -4.67
N MET A 226 -8.27 -4.01 -4.41
CA MET A 226 -7.39 -2.84 -4.37
C MET A 226 -6.33 -2.97 -3.28
N GLY A 227 -6.63 -3.67 -2.18
CA GLY A 227 -5.67 -3.96 -1.12
C GLY A 227 -4.51 -4.84 -1.62
N MET A 228 -4.81 -5.89 -2.39
CA MET A 228 -3.77 -6.72 -3.01
C MET A 228 -2.91 -5.90 -4.00
N ILE A 229 -3.53 -5.07 -4.83
CA ILE A 229 -2.81 -4.21 -5.77
C ILE A 229 -1.87 -3.26 -5.01
N GLN A 230 -2.37 -2.63 -3.94
CA GLN A 230 -1.58 -1.74 -3.09
C GLN A 230 -0.34 -2.45 -2.50
N MET A 231 -0.50 -3.69 -2.06
CA MET A 231 0.60 -4.50 -1.53
C MET A 231 1.62 -4.93 -2.61
N LEU A 232 1.20 -5.15 -3.84
CA LEU A 232 2.12 -5.52 -4.93
C LEU A 232 2.91 -4.32 -5.48
N LEU A 233 2.36 -3.10 -5.31
CA LEU A 233 2.89 -1.91 -5.96
C LEU A 233 4.08 -1.27 -5.22
N SER A 234 4.13 -1.38 -3.89
CA SER A 234 5.23 -0.80 -3.12
C SER A 234 5.57 -1.53 -1.84
N MET A 235 6.85 -1.46 -1.51
CA MET A 235 7.37 -1.99 -0.27
C MET A 235 6.88 -1.28 0.98
N PRO A 236 6.89 0.07 1.04
CA PRO A 236 6.27 0.76 2.16
C PRO A 236 4.82 0.35 2.40
N SER A 237 4.05 0.11 1.34
CA SER A 237 2.67 -0.37 1.44
C SER A 237 2.59 -1.79 2.00
N THR A 238 3.49 -2.71 1.64
CA THR A 238 3.51 -4.03 2.28
C THR A 238 3.90 -4.00 3.74
N ILE A 239 4.85 -3.14 4.12
CA ILE A 239 5.24 -2.97 5.53
C ILE A 239 4.07 -2.42 6.32
N TYR A 240 3.34 -1.45 5.76
CA TYR A 240 2.12 -0.92 6.37
C TYR A 240 1.02 -1.99 6.47
N ALA A 241 0.77 -2.74 5.40
CA ALA A 241 -0.22 -3.82 5.41
C ALA A 241 0.15 -4.93 6.40
N PHE A 242 1.44 -5.28 6.50
CA PHE A 242 1.95 -6.22 7.50
C PHE A 242 1.69 -5.72 8.92
N LEU A 243 1.97 -4.44 9.20
CA LEU A 243 1.62 -3.82 10.48
C LEU A 243 0.11 -3.90 10.75
N PHE A 244 -0.72 -3.48 9.80
CA PHE A 244 -2.18 -3.44 9.96
C PHE A 244 -2.82 -4.84 10.13
N ASN A 245 -2.40 -5.81 9.32
CA ASN A 245 -2.89 -7.19 9.42
C ASN A 245 -2.46 -7.84 10.74
N MET A 246 -1.24 -7.55 11.20
CA MET A 246 -0.78 -8.02 12.52
C MET A 246 -1.62 -7.38 13.63
N ILE A 247 -1.91 -6.08 13.57
CA ILE A 247 -2.82 -5.39 14.49
C ILE A 247 -4.21 -6.05 14.50
N ALA A 248 -4.80 -6.27 13.32
CA ALA A 248 -6.11 -6.89 13.19
C ALA A 248 -6.13 -8.33 13.73
N SER A 249 -5.07 -9.11 13.50
CA SER A 249 -4.94 -10.47 14.06
C SER A 249 -4.79 -10.45 15.59
N MET A 250 -4.17 -9.41 16.14
CA MET A 250 -4.03 -9.25 17.59
C MET A 250 -5.33 -8.80 18.24
N ALA A 251 -6.18 -8.05 17.53
CA ALA A 251 -7.48 -7.59 18.02
C ALA A 251 -8.58 -8.67 17.96
N SER A 252 -8.49 -9.64 17.02
CA SER A 252 -9.56 -10.60 16.70
C SER A 252 -9.42 -12.00 17.35
N GLU A 253 -8.95 -12.03 18.61
CA GLU A 253 -8.71 -13.24 19.41
C GLU A 253 -7.39 -13.98 19.12
N MET A 254 -6.44 -13.81 20.03
CA MET A 254 -5.07 -14.32 20.04
C MET A 254 -4.94 -15.86 20.15
N HIS A 255 -6.05 -16.61 20.18
CA HIS A 255 -6.03 -18.04 20.56
C HIS A 255 -5.81 -19.02 19.40
N ARG A 256 -5.84 -18.57 18.14
CA ARG A 256 -5.64 -19.46 16.98
C ARG A 256 -4.36 -19.13 16.23
N ILE A 257 -3.44 -20.09 16.18
CA ILE A 257 -2.19 -20.01 15.39
C ILE A 257 -2.50 -19.72 13.90
N ASP A 258 -3.68 -20.17 13.44
CA ASP A 258 -4.21 -19.97 12.09
C ASP A 258 -4.29 -18.47 11.69
N THR A 259 -4.64 -17.57 12.60
CA THR A 259 -4.76 -16.12 12.31
C THR A 259 -3.39 -15.46 12.16
N LEU A 260 -2.39 -15.95 12.88
CA LEU A 260 -1.01 -15.45 12.85
C LEU A 260 -0.27 -15.91 11.57
N ILE A 261 -0.54 -17.13 11.11
CA ILE A 261 -0.06 -17.63 9.81
C ILE A 261 -0.71 -16.86 8.66
N ASN A 262 -2.01 -16.54 8.75
CA ASN A 262 -2.69 -15.72 7.74
C ASN A 262 -2.22 -14.25 7.75
N ALA A 263 -1.81 -13.72 8.91
CA ALA A 263 -1.23 -12.38 9.02
C ALA A 263 0.14 -12.29 8.31
N PHE A 264 0.94 -13.36 8.36
CA PHE A 264 2.12 -13.56 7.53
C PHE A 264 1.72 -14.06 6.15
N ASN A 265 1.27 -13.16 5.28
CA ASN A 265 0.94 -13.53 3.91
C ASN A 265 2.24 -13.87 3.13
N TRP A 266 2.64 -15.16 3.21
CA TRP A 266 3.92 -15.69 2.75
C TRP A 266 4.17 -15.46 1.26
N LEU A 267 3.10 -15.38 0.46
CA LEU A 267 3.21 -15.08 -0.97
C LEU A 267 3.80 -13.69 -1.20
N TYR A 268 3.47 -12.69 -0.37
CA TYR A 268 4.05 -11.36 -0.49
C TYR A 268 5.51 -11.33 -0.05
N PHE A 269 5.85 -12.06 1.02
CA PHE A 269 7.25 -12.21 1.45
C PHE A 269 8.09 -12.87 0.36
N LEU A 270 7.55 -13.88 -0.33
CA LEU A 270 8.23 -14.55 -1.44
C LEU A 270 8.37 -13.62 -2.64
N TYR A 271 7.27 -13.00 -3.09
CA TYR A 271 7.26 -12.06 -4.23
C TYR A 271 8.31 -10.97 -4.04
N TRP A 272 8.29 -10.31 -2.89
CA TRP A 272 9.22 -9.25 -2.59
C TRP A 272 10.63 -9.75 -2.28
N GLY A 273 10.76 -10.93 -1.69
CA GLY A 273 12.07 -11.59 -1.48
C GLY A 273 12.79 -11.82 -2.81
N VAL A 274 12.08 -12.30 -3.83
CA VAL A 274 12.61 -12.46 -5.19
C VAL A 274 13.06 -11.11 -5.76
N ILE A 275 12.22 -10.07 -5.65
CA ILE A 275 12.58 -8.70 -6.09
C ILE A 275 13.83 -8.19 -5.36
N GLY A 276 13.93 -8.43 -4.05
CA GLY A 276 15.08 -8.06 -3.24
C GLY A 276 16.38 -8.68 -3.73
N VAL A 277 16.36 -9.98 -3.97
CA VAL A 277 17.53 -10.73 -4.49
C VAL A 277 17.92 -10.22 -5.87
N LEU A 278 16.94 -9.98 -6.75
CA LEU A 278 17.19 -9.41 -8.07
C LEU A 278 17.80 -8.00 -7.97
N CYS A 279 17.24 -7.12 -7.14
CA CYS A 279 17.78 -5.78 -6.92
C CYS A 279 19.19 -5.81 -6.36
N PHE A 280 19.49 -6.71 -5.41
CA PHE A 280 20.84 -6.91 -4.91
C PHE A 280 21.79 -7.34 -6.03
N TRP A 281 21.40 -8.33 -6.84
CA TRP A 281 22.23 -8.84 -7.94
C TRP A 281 22.46 -7.80 -9.04
N PHE A 282 21.41 -7.08 -9.46
CA PHE A 282 21.53 -6.00 -10.43
C PHE A 282 22.31 -4.81 -9.88
N GLY A 283 22.15 -4.47 -8.59
CA GLY A 283 22.90 -3.42 -7.91
C GLY A 283 24.39 -3.75 -7.85
N TRP A 284 24.71 -4.98 -7.47
CA TRP A 284 26.06 -5.53 -7.50
C TRP A 284 26.69 -5.43 -8.89
N LYS A 285 26.03 -5.99 -9.91
CA LYS A 285 26.52 -5.99 -11.29
C LYS A 285 26.75 -4.57 -11.78
N SER A 286 25.79 -3.68 -11.54
CA SER A 286 25.88 -2.27 -11.92
C SER A 286 27.02 -1.53 -11.26
N PHE A 287 27.35 -1.87 -10.00
CA PHE A 287 28.48 -1.28 -9.31
C PHE A 287 29.82 -1.73 -9.89
N VAL A 288 29.96 -3.03 -10.19
CA VAL A 288 31.21 -3.61 -10.72
C VAL A 288 31.54 -3.02 -12.10
N ASP A 289 30.53 -2.91 -12.95
CA ASP A 289 30.66 -2.44 -14.34
C ASP A 289 30.77 -0.91 -14.44
N ARG A 290 30.58 -0.18 -13.33
CA ARG A 290 30.56 1.28 -13.32
C ARG A 290 31.91 1.88 -13.69
N LYS A 291 31.89 2.95 -14.50
CA LYS A 291 33.08 3.72 -14.84
C LYS A 291 33.17 4.98 -13.97
N PRO A 292 34.38 5.44 -13.61
CA PRO A 292 34.56 6.70 -12.89
C PRO A 292 34.03 7.91 -13.65
N GLU A 293 34.05 7.85 -14.99
CA GLU A 293 33.57 8.88 -15.92
C GLU A 293 32.07 9.17 -15.77
N ASP A 294 31.29 8.20 -15.30
CA ASP A 294 29.83 8.30 -15.15
C ASP A 294 29.43 9.20 -13.97
N ALA A 295 30.35 9.49 -13.03
CA ALA A 295 30.07 10.37 -11.90
C ALA A 295 29.76 11.81 -12.36
N GLU A 296 28.81 12.47 -11.70
CA GLU A 296 28.33 13.83 -11.99
C GLU A 296 27.59 13.99 -13.34
N GLN A 297 27.67 12.98 -14.22
CA GLN A 297 26.90 12.92 -15.44
C GLN A 297 25.40 12.77 -15.17
N ARG A 298 24.61 12.92 -16.23
CA ARG A 298 23.17 12.70 -16.19
C ARG A 298 22.87 11.22 -15.92
N THR A 299 21.87 10.96 -15.08
CA THR A 299 21.32 9.61 -14.93
C THR A 299 20.43 9.24 -16.12
N VAL A 300 20.87 8.29 -16.94
CA VAL A 300 20.18 7.82 -18.16
C VAL A 300 19.55 6.43 -18.01
N THR A 301 19.55 5.89 -16.79
CA THR A 301 19.09 4.54 -16.52
C THR A 301 17.59 4.40 -16.75
N LEU A 302 17.17 3.28 -17.36
CA LEU A 302 15.76 2.98 -17.63
C LEU A 302 14.88 3.13 -16.37
N PHE A 303 15.30 2.49 -15.27
CA PHE A 303 14.63 2.55 -13.96
C PHE A 303 14.73 3.92 -13.25
N GLY A 304 15.36 4.92 -13.87
CA GLY A 304 15.39 6.29 -13.36
C GLY A 304 14.23 7.10 -13.95
N TYR A 305 14.55 8.29 -14.44
CA TYR A 305 13.57 9.23 -14.97
C TYR A 305 12.66 8.68 -16.08
N PRO A 306 13.10 7.86 -17.06
CA PRO A 306 12.21 7.40 -18.12
C PRO A 306 10.97 6.67 -17.59
N VAL A 307 11.15 5.66 -16.73
CA VAL A 307 10.02 4.93 -16.11
C VAL A 307 9.20 5.88 -15.23
N ILE A 308 9.85 6.68 -14.38
CA ILE A 308 9.15 7.60 -13.47
C ILE A 308 8.22 8.55 -14.23
N ILE A 309 8.72 9.19 -15.27
CA ILE A 309 7.96 10.14 -16.09
C ILE A 309 6.80 9.42 -16.77
N THR A 310 7.03 8.26 -17.39
CA THR A 310 5.97 7.51 -18.08
C THR A 310 4.84 7.09 -17.14
N VAL A 311 5.16 6.57 -15.94
CA VAL A 311 4.16 6.12 -14.96
C VAL A 311 3.39 7.32 -14.40
N ILE A 312 4.07 8.40 -14.00
CA ILE A 312 3.40 9.59 -13.48
C ILE A 312 2.49 10.22 -14.55
N THR A 313 2.96 10.33 -15.79
CA THR A 313 2.15 10.86 -16.89
C THR A 313 0.96 9.96 -17.19
N PHE A 314 1.13 8.64 -17.18
CA PHE A 314 0.02 7.69 -17.29
C PHE A 314 -1.04 7.90 -16.20
N CYS A 315 -0.62 8.03 -14.94
CA CYS A 315 -1.52 8.31 -13.81
C CYS A 315 -2.25 9.66 -13.97
N MET A 316 -1.56 10.70 -14.44
CA MET A 316 -2.18 11.99 -14.71
C MET A 316 -3.23 11.90 -15.82
N VAL A 317 -2.96 11.16 -16.90
CA VAL A 317 -3.93 10.96 -17.99
C VAL A 317 -5.15 10.17 -17.50
N LEU A 318 -4.94 9.12 -16.69
CA LEU A 318 -6.04 8.41 -16.04
C LEU A 318 -6.90 9.34 -15.19
N PHE A 319 -6.29 10.28 -14.47
CA PHE A 319 -7.04 11.25 -13.67
C PHE A 319 -7.87 12.22 -14.52
N VAL A 320 -7.33 12.69 -15.65
CA VAL A 320 -8.02 13.68 -16.50
C VAL A 320 -9.25 13.12 -17.21
N MET A 321 -9.27 11.82 -17.51
CA MET A 321 -10.46 11.15 -18.07
C MET A 321 -11.70 11.23 -17.18
N ASN A 322 -11.50 11.58 -15.92
CA ASN A 322 -12.49 11.52 -14.86
C ASN A 322 -13.04 12.90 -14.47
N ILE A 323 -12.61 13.97 -15.14
CA ILE A 323 -13.01 15.35 -14.83
C ILE A 323 -14.24 15.74 -15.67
N ASN A 324 -15.36 16.00 -15.00
CA ASN A 324 -16.64 16.39 -15.62
C ASN A 324 -16.66 17.83 -16.22
N GLY A 325 -15.54 18.56 -16.17
CA GLY A 325 -15.41 19.96 -16.60
C GLY A 325 -14.69 20.19 -17.94
N GLY A 326 -14.45 19.13 -18.72
CA GLY A 326 -13.78 19.21 -20.01
C GLY A 326 -12.32 18.73 -19.98
N VAL A 327 -11.96 17.94 -20.99
CA VAL A 327 -10.69 17.19 -21.05
C VAL A 327 -9.52 18.04 -21.60
N VAL A 328 -9.82 19.10 -22.36
CA VAL A 328 -8.82 19.85 -23.14
C VAL A 328 -7.83 20.61 -22.26
N VAL A 329 -8.31 21.42 -21.32
CA VAL A 329 -7.44 22.24 -20.45
C VAL A 329 -6.55 21.37 -19.56
N PRO A 330 -7.04 20.35 -18.84
CA PRO A 330 -6.18 19.47 -18.06
C PRO A 330 -5.18 18.68 -18.92
N SER A 331 -5.56 18.26 -20.14
CA SER A 331 -4.65 17.55 -21.05
C SER A 331 -3.48 18.42 -21.52
N LEU A 332 -3.72 19.72 -21.78
CA LEU A 332 -2.66 20.67 -22.09
C LEU A 332 -1.69 20.83 -20.90
N ILE A 333 -2.20 20.91 -19.68
CA ILE A 333 -1.37 20.99 -18.47
C ILE A 333 -0.50 19.74 -18.33
N ILE A 334 -1.04 18.54 -18.57
CA ILE A 334 -0.27 17.29 -18.54
C ILE A 334 0.82 17.28 -19.61
N LEU A 335 0.52 17.73 -20.83
CA LEU A 335 1.49 17.80 -21.91
C LEU A 335 2.66 18.71 -21.53
N VAL A 336 2.37 19.89 -20.97
CA VAL A 336 3.39 20.81 -20.47
C VAL A 336 4.20 20.17 -19.34
N ALA A 337 3.54 19.56 -18.35
CA ALA A 337 4.20 18.90 -17.23
C ALA A 337 5.11 17.74 -17.69
N TYR A 338 4.67 16.94 -18.66
CA TYR A 338 5.44 15.85 -19.26
C TYR A 338 6.73 16.37 -19.93
N PHE A 339 6.62 17.42 -20.76
CA PHE A 339 7.81 18.02 -21.38
C PHE A 339 8.72 18.69 -20.36
N CYS A 340 8.18 19.36 -19.34
CA CYS A 340 8.96 19.91 -18.24
C CYS A 340 9.77 18.83 -17.50
N MET A 341 9.15 17.68 -17.20
CA MET A 341 9.85 16.56 -16.57
C MET A 341 10.94 15.97 -17.48
N ILE A 342 10.69 15.88 -18.79
CA ILE A 342 11.69 15.44 -19.77
C ILE A 342 12.85 16.42 -19.87
N PHE A 343 12.58 17.73 -19.91
CA PHE A 343 13.64 18.75 -19.95
C PHE A 343 14.47 18.75 -18.69
N PHE A 344 13.83 18.57 -17.53
CA PHE A 344 14.50 18.39 -16.26
C PHE A 344 15.40 17.14 -16.29
N SER A 345 14.89 16.00 -16.76
CA SER A 345 15.69 14.78 -16.90
C SER A 345 16.85 14.96 -17.88
N ASN A 346 16.60 15.55 -19.05
CA ASN A 346 17.58 15.77 -20.12
C ASN A 346 18.62 16.85 -19.77
N ARG A 347 18.36 17.67 -18.74
CA ARG A 347 19.12 18.90 -18.41
C ARG A 347 19.28 19.85 -19.61
N LYS A 348 18.41 19.72 -20.62
CA LYS A 348 18.40 20.45 -21.89
C LYS A 348 16.99 20.49 -22.45
N ILE A 349 16.62 21.58 -23.11
CA ILE A 349 15.35 21.75 -23.82
C ILE A 349 15.51 21.17 -25.23
N GLN A 350 15.39 19.84 -25.35
CA GLN A 350 15.41 19.14 -26.64
C GLN A 350 14.25 18.16 -26.70
N ILE A 351 13.43 18.28 -27.75
CA ILE A 351 12.28 17.41 -28.00
C ILE A 351 12.65 16.43 -29.10
N ASN A 352 12.75 15.15 -28.74
CA ASN A 352 12.90 14.06 -29.71
C ASN A 352 11.52 13.58 -30.18
N LYS A 353 11.44 13.12 -31.44
CA LYS A 353 10.22 12.51 -32.00
C LYS A 353 9.68 11.36 -31.13
N LEU A 354 10.59 10.60 -30.52
CA LEU A 354 10.25 9.52 -29.59
C LEU A 354 9.40 10.00 -28.39
N HIS A 355 9.70 11.18 -27.83
CA HIS A 355 8.96 11.70 -26.67
C HIS A 355 7.51 12.03 -27.01
N VAL A 356 7.28 12.55 -28.22
CA VAL A 356 5.93 12.84 -28.74
C VAL A 356 5.18 11.54 -29.00
N ILE A 357 5.83 10.55 -29.61
CA ILE A 357 5.23 9.23 -29.87
C ILE A 357 4.83 8.54 -28.57
N VAL A 358 5.71 8.52 -27.56
CA VAL A 358 5.41 7.92 -26.26
C VAL A 358 4.21 8.59 -25.59
N PHE A 359 4.14 9.92 -25.63
CA PHE A 359 2.98 10.65 -25.09
C PHE A 359 1.69 10.31 -25.81
N ALA A 360 1.71 10.30 -27.15
CA ALA A 360 0.55 9.94 -27.97
C ALA A 360 0.09 8.50 -27.68
N LEU A 361 1.02 7.56 -27.55
CA LEU A 361 0.71 6.17 -27.19
C LEU A 361 0.12 6.03 -25.79
N LEU A 362 0.61 6.77 -24.80
CA LEU A 362 0.03 6.77 -23.46
C LEU A 362 -1.41 7.30 -23.47
N TYR A 363 -1.67 8.35 -24.24
CA TYR A 363 -3.00 8.94 -24.37
C TYR A 363 -3.96 8.00 -25.13
N ILE A 364 -3.58 7.50 -26.30
CA ILE A 364 -4.40 6.56 -27.07
C ILE A 364 -4.63 5.26 -26.29
N GLY A 365 -3.59 4.74 -25.62
CA GLY A 365 -3.67 3.51 -24.84
C GLY A 365 -4.62 3.63 -23.65
N THR A 366 -4.61 4.76 -22.94
CA THR A 366 -5.55 5.00 -21.82
C THR A 366 -6.99 5.17 -22.32
N PHE A 367 -7.21 5.89 -23.42
CA PHE A 367 -8.56 6.07 -23.99
C PHE A 367 -9.11 4.74 -24.53
N GLY A 368 -8.27 4.00 -25.25
CA GLY A 368 -8.59 2.66 -25.74
C GLY A 368 -8.90 1.70 -24.60
N PHE A 369 -8.10 1.71 -23.53
CA PHE A 369 -8.35 0.89 -22.35
C PHE A 369 -9.67 1.25 -21.67
N SER A 370 -9.96 2.53 -21.47
CA SER A 370 -11.22 3.02 -20.90
C SER A 370 -12.43 2.58 -21.73
N TYR A 371 -12.36 2.75 -23.05
CA TYR A 371 -13.40 2.31 -23.98
C TYR A 371 -13.58 0.79 -23.96
N MET A 372 -12.51 0.01 -24.01
CA MET A 372 -12.59 -1.45 -23.91
C MET A 372 -13.16 -1.90 -22.56
N TYR A 373 -12.77 -1.28 -21.46
CA TYR A 373 -13.25 -1.62 -20.13
C TYR A 373 -14.75 -1.38 -20.00
N THR A 374 -15.27 -0.25 -20.50
CA THR A 374 -16.71 0.03 -20.50
C THR A 374 -17.50 -0.91 -21.41
N GLN A 375 -17.02 -1.16 -22.63
CA GLN A 375 -17.69 -2.07 -23.58
C GLN A 375 -17.75 -3.51 -23.06
N THR A 376 -16.69 -3.97 -22.39
CA THR A 376 -16.63 -5.30 -21.79
C THR A 376 -17.30 -5.38 -20.42
N LYS A 377 -18.00 -4.32 -19.96
CA LYS A 377 -18.64 -4.25 -18.63
C LYS A 377 -17.64 -4.57 -17.50
N GLY A 378 -16.45 -3.99 -17.60
CA GLY A 378 -15.33 -4.19 -16.71
C GLY A 378 -14.73 -5.59 -16.82
N LEU A 379 -14.47 -6.05 -18.05
CA LEU A 379 -14.00 -7.41 -18.35
C LEU A 379 -14.93 -8.51 -17.81
N GLY A 380 -16.23 -8.23 -17.74
CA GLY A 380 -17.24 -9.10 -17.14
C GLY A 380 -17.36 -8.99 -15.61
N MET A 381 -16.35 -8.46 -14.92
CA MET A 381 -16.28 -8.46 -13.45
C MET A 381 -17.39 -7.65 -12.78
N VAL A 382 -17.85 -6.57 -13.42
CA VAL A 382 -18.87 -5.68 -12.84
C VAL A 382 -20.27 -6.31 -12.87
N LYS A 383 -20.51 -7.24 -13.80
CA LYS A 383 -21.78 -7.97 -13.93
C LYS A 383 -21.60 -9.49 -13.72
N GLU A 384 -20.55 -9.89 -13.03
CA GLU A 384 -20.33 -11.27 -12.63
C GLU A 384 -21.15 -11.56 -11.38
N PHE A 385 -22.10 -12.48 -11.51
CA PHE A 385 -22.93 -12.98 -10.42
C PHE A 385 -22.41 -14.37 -10.05
N PRO A 386 -22.18 -14.67 -8.76
CA PRO A 386 -21.71 -15.99 -8.37
C PRO A 386 -22.69 -17.08 -8.80
N SER A 387 -22.19 -18.30 -9.03
CA SER A 387 -23.02 -19.44 -9.39
C SER A 387 -23.71 -20.03 -8.16
N LEU A 388 -24.96 -20.52 -8.30
CA LEU A 388 -25.73 -21.11 -7.20
C LEU A 388 -25.02 -22.31 -6.55
N THR A 389 -24.23 -23.05 -7.33
CA THR A 389 -23.47 -24.21 -6.87
C THR A 389 -22.33 -23.84 -5.92
N ASP A 390 -21.79 -22.63 -6.02
CA ASP A 390 -20.66 -22.17 -5.21
C ASP A 390 -21.09 -21.47 -3.92
N MET A 391 -22.39 -21.24 -3.74
CA MET A 391 -22.95 -20.46 -2.62
C MET A 391 -23.40 -21.34 -1.46
N LYS A 392 -23.06 -20.91 -0.25
CA LYS A 392 -23.50 -21.51 1.01
C LYS A 392 -24.59 -20.69 1.69
N ARG A 393 -24.54 -19.37 1.56
CA ARG A 393 -25.50 -18.43 2.15
C ARG A 393 -25.48 -17.09 1.41
N VAL A 394 -26.64 -16.47 1.26
CA VAL A 394 -26.79 -15.11 0.73
C VAL A 394 -27.45 -14.23 1.78
N ASN A 395 -26.80 -13.13 2.14
CA ASN A 395 -27.35 -12.12 3.02
C ASN A 395 -27.72 -10.90 2.19
N ILE A 396 -28.89 -10.31 2.43
CA ILE A 396 -29.25 -9.00 1.89
C ILE A 396 -29.62 -8.08 3.05
N ASP A 397 -29.14 -6.86 2.99
CA ASP A 397 -29.41 -5.79 3.92
C ASP A 397 -29.83 -4.55 3.13
N VAL A 398 -31.02 -4.03 3.40
CA VAL A 398 -31.59 -2.87 2.72
C VAL A 398 -31.88 -1.82 3.77
N ASN A 399 -31.13 -0.72 3.74
CA ASN A 399 -31.26 0.38 4.70
C ASN A 399 -31.61 1.68 3.97
N SER A 400 -32.47 2.47 4.59
CA SER A 400 -32.73 3.85 4.17
C SER A 400 -31.78 4.80 4.88
N SER A 401 -31.35 5.88 4.21
CA SER A 401 -30.63 6.98 4.87
C SER A 401 -31.14 8.34 4.39
N SER A 402 -31.34 9.28 5.31
CA SER A 402 -31.40 10.72 5.03
C SER A 402 -30.14 11.40 5.57
N ILE A 403 -29.59 12.37 4.82
CA ILE A 403 -28.43 13.16 5.26
C ILE A 403 -28.84 14.24 6.28
N GLU A 404 -30.14 14.55 6.39
CA GLU A 404 -30.70 15.45 7.40
C GLU A 404 -31.51 14.70 8.47
N ASN A 405 -31.25 15.12 9.71
CA ASN A 405 -31.42 14.39 10.97
C ASN A 405 -32.88 14.20 11.46
N ASP A 406 -33.89 14.20 10.57
CA ASP A 406 -35.30 14.01 10.99
C ASP A 406 -36.25 13.51 9.88
N SER A 407 -35.74 13.01 8.74
CA SER A 407 -36.60 12.54 7.64
C SER A 407 -36.07 11.30 6.90
N ALA A 408 -35.53 10.34 7.64
CA ALA A 408 -35.29 9.01 7.10
C ALA A 408 -36.65 8.40 6.74
N MET A 409 -36.83 7.96 5.49
CA MET A 409 -38.09 7.38 5.05
C MET A 409 -38.21 5.97 5.64
N GLN A 410 -39.02 5.85 6.69
CA GLN A 410 -39.28 4.57 7.34
C GLN A 410 -40.25 3.72 6.50
N PHE A 411 -39.97 2.44 6.39
CA PHE A 411 -40.80 1.45 5.70
C PHE A 411 -42.06 1.17 6.52
N TYR A 412 -43.23 1.41 5.93
CA TYR A 412 -44.51 1.17 6.60
C TYR A 412 -44.96 -0.28 6.46
N ASP A 413 -45.11 -0.96 7.60
CA ASP A 413 -45.72 -2.27 7.67
C ASP A 413 -47.24 -2.15 7.80
N ALA A 414 -47.97 -2.43 6.72
CA ALA A 414 -49.44 -2.40 6.73
C ALA A 414 -50.10 -3.44 7.67
N LYS A 415 -49.40 -4.51 8.05
CA LYS A 415 -49.90 -5.62 8.90
C LYS A 415 -49.68 -5.33 10.38
N ASN A 416 -48.48 -4.85 10.74
CA ASN A 416 -48.11 -4.53 12.12
C ASN A 416 -48.35 -3.05 12.47
N LYS A 417 -48.64 -2.20 11.49
CA LYS A 417 -48.77 -0.73 11.60
C LYS A 417 -47.52 -0.06 12.18
N GLU A 418 -46.35 -0.63 11.92
CA GLU A 418 -45.05 -0.15 12.42
C GLU A 418 -44.19 0.39 11.28
N TYR A 419 -43.23 1.23 11.65
CA TYR A 419 -42.27 1.85 10.73
C TYR A 419 -40.87 1.29 11.02
N TYR A 420 -40.12 0.91 9.96
CA TYR A 420 -38.78 0.35 10.10
C TYR A 420 -37.76 1.09 9.23
N ASP A 421 -36.52 1.20 9.69
CA ASP A 421 -35.47 1.94 8.97
C ASP A 421 -34.73 1.09 7.92
N GLY A 422 -34.88 -0.24 8.00
CA GLY A 422 -34.22 -1.21 7.13
C GLY A 422 -34.65 -2.67 7.31
N TYR A 423 -34.11 -3.57 6.49
CA TYR A 423 -34.39 -5.00 6.50
C TYR A 423 -33.13 -5.83 6.25
N GLY A 424 -32.90 -6.88 7.06
CA GLY A 424 -31.81 -7.83 6.87
C GLY A 424 -32.30 -9.27 6.78
N THR A 425 -31.80 -10.07 5.85
CA THR A 425 -32.05 -11.52 5.85
C THR A 425 -30.82 -12.32 5.51
N SER A 426 -30.88 -13.61 5.81
CA SER A 426 -29.86 -14.61 5.49
C SER A 426 -30.55 -15.87 4.98
N VAL A 427 -30.34 -16.18 3.71
CA VAL A 427 -30.96 -17.30 3.01
C VAL A 427 -29.92 -18.39 2.70
N GLN A 428 -30.34 -19.66 2.78
CA GLN A 428 -29.49 -20.83 2.48
C GLN A 428 -30.11 -21.79 1.44
N ASP A 429 -31.38 -21.62 1.13
CA ASP A 429 -32.14 -22.45 0.18
C ASP A 429 -31.98 -21.98 -1.27
N GLU A 430 -31.84 -22.93 -2.18
CA GLU A 430 -31.48 -22.68 -3.59
C GLU A 430 -32.47 -21.80 -4.35
N GLU A 431 -33.77 -21.96 -4.09
CA GLU A 431 -34.84 -21.16 -4.69
C GLU A 431 -34.76 -19.70 -4.24
N SER A 432 -34.72 -19.45 -2.93
CA SER A 432 -34.59 -18.09 -2.40
C SER A 432 -33.22 -17.45 -2.71
N MET A 433 -32.14 -18.25 -2.86
CA MET A 433 -30.84 -17.75 -3.34
C MET A 433 -30.92 -17.27 -4.79
N LYS A 434 -31.70 -17.95 -5.63
CA LYS A 434 -31.96 -17.54 -7.02
C LYS A 434 -32.76 -16.25 -7.07
N ASP A 435 -33.77 -16.11 -6.22
CA ASP A 435 -34.58 -14.88 -6.13
C ASP A 435 -33.69 -13.69 -5.74
N LEU A 436 -32.81 -13.84 -4.73
CA LEU A 436 -31.89 -12.77 -4.34
C LEU A 436 -30.86 -12.40 -5.43
N LEU A 437 -30.43 -13.36 -6.25
CA LEU A 437 -29.58 -13.08 -7.41
C LEU A 437 -30.33 -12.27 -8.48
N ASP A 438 -31.61 -12.57 -8.70
CA ASP A 438 -32.43 -11.84 -9.65
C ASP A 438 -32.72 -10.41 -9.15
N VAL A 439 -32.90 -10.22 -7.85
CA VAL A 439 -32.93 -8.91 -7.20
C VAL A 439 -31.63 -8.14 -7.45
N GLN A 440 -30.46 -8.76 -7.27
CA GLN A 440 -29.18 -8.09 -7.56
C GLN A 440 -29.07 -7.70 -9.04
N LYS A 441 -29.45 -8.58 -9.97
CA LYS A 441 -29.43 -8.29 -11.41
C LYS A 441 -30.31 -7.08 -11.72
N GLU A 442 -31.53 -7.05 -11.20
CA GLU A 442 -32.47 -5.96 -11.43
C GLU A 442 -31.94 -4.64 -10.85
N VAL A 443 -31.49 -4.65 -9.59
CA VAL A 443 -30.88 -3.47 -8.93
C VAL A 443 -29.68 -2.95 -9.74
N SER A 444 -28.80 -3.82 -10.22
CA SER A 444 -27.60 -3.45 -11.00
C SER A 444 -27.89 -2.83 -12.37
N THR A 445 -29.14 -2.88 -12.84
CA THR A 445 -29.57 -2.30 -14.13
C THR A 445 -30.33 -0.98 -13.97
N ARG A 446 -30.71 -0.61 -12.74
CA ARG A 446 -31.51 0.58 -12.46
C ARG A 446 -30.62 1.82 -12.36
N SER A 447 -30.72 2.72 -13.32
CA SER A 447 -29.93 3.96 -13.34
C SER A 447 -30.51 5.07 -12.47
N VAL A 448 -29.65 5.95 -11.96
CA VAL A 448 -29.97 7.08 -11.08
C VAL A 448 -30.27 8.40 -11.84
N LYS A 449 -30.37 8.37 -13.18
CA LYS A 449 -30.37 9.59 -14.03
C LYS A 449 -31.60 10.53 -13.93
N GLU A 450 -32.58 10.28 -13.06
CA GLU A 450 -33.75 11.16 -12.89
C GLU A 450 -33.77 11.84 -11.50
N TYR A 451 -33.43 13.13 -11.51
CA TYR A 451 -33.58 14.24 -10.54
C TYR A 451 -34.05 14.00 -9.06
N PHE A 452 -33.22 14.55 -8.16
CA PHE A 452 -33.49 15.30 -6.90
C PHE A 452 -34.47 14.73 -5.85
N TYR A 453 -33.95 13.87 -4.97
CA TYR A 453 -34.35 13.84 -3.56
C TYR A 453 -33.11 13.47 -2.72
N ASP A 454 -32.95 14.11 -1.54
CA ASP A 454 -31.85 13.91 -0.59
C ASP A 454 -31.89 12.55 0.14
N ASN A 455 -32.79 11.66 -0.28
CA ASN A 455 -33.00 10.34 0.29
C ASN A 455 -32.48 9.25 -0.66
N ALA A 456 -31.67 8.34 -0.12
CA ALA A 456 -31.10 7.21 -0.84
C ALA A 456 -31.32 5.91 -0.07
N PHE A 457 -31.39 4.81 -0.82
CA PHE A 457 -31.43 3.46 -0.28
C PHE A 457 -30.10 2.77 -0.52
N TYR A 458 -29.59 2.13 0.52
CA TYR A 458 -28.42 1.28 0.46
C TYR A 458 -28.86 -0.18 0.46
N ILE A 459 -28.53 -0.90 -0.60
CA ILE A 459 -28.75 -2.33 -0.70
C ILE A 459 -27.37 -2.99 -0.66
N SER A 460 -27.09 -3.71 0.42
CA SER A 460 -25.90 -4.55 0.56
C SER A 460 -26.29 -6.01 0.36
N ILE A 461 -25.63 -6.69 -0.57
CA ILE A 461 -25.81 -8.12 -0.82
C ILE A 461 -24.47 -8.80 -0.59
N SER A 462 -24.44 -9.77 0.33
CA SER A 462 -23.24 -10.51 0.72
C SER A 462 -23.41 -11.99 0.46
N TYR A 463 -22.54 -12.54 -0.39
CA TYR A 463 -22.46 -13.94 -0.73
C TYR A 463 -21.39 -14.62 0.10
N ILE A 464 -21.74 -15.69 0.80
CA ILE A 464 -20.76 -16.56 1.46
C ILE A 464 -20.66 -17.82 0.62
N LYS A 465 -19.48 -18.05 0.04
CA LYS A 465 -19.17 -19.24 -0.75
C LYS A 465 -18.93 -20.46 0.13
N GLN A 466 -18.92 -21.65 -0.46
CA GLN A 466 -18.67 -22.92 0.27
C GLN A 466 -17.31 -22.94 0.98
N ASP A 467 -16.30 -22.26 0.45
CA ASP A 467 -14.97 -22.06 1.05
C ASP A 467 -14.95 -20.97 2.16
N ASN A 468 -16.11 -20.46 2.56
CA ASN A 468 -16.32 -19.33 3.46
C ASN A 468 -15.74 -18.00 2.95
N PHE A 469 -15.39 -17.89 1.66
CA PHE A 469 -15.03 -16.60 1.07
C PHE A 469 -16.27 -15.72 0.91
N GLN A 470 -16.20 -14.48 1.40
CA GLN A 470 -17.30 -13.54 1.34
C GLN A 470 -17.12 -12.55 0.18
N VAL A 471 -18.15 -12.38 -0.65
CA VAL A 471 -18.24 -11.34 -1.68
C VAL A 471 -19.41 -10.43 -1.34
N SER A 472 -19.13 -9.17 -1.06
CA SER A 472 -20.17 -8.16 -0.78
C SER A 472 -20.29 -7.17 -1.93
N ARG A 473 -21.52 -6.76 -2.21
CA ARG A 473 -21.90 -5.81 -3.27
C ARG A 473 -22.82 -4.76 -2.65
N ASN A 474 -22.44 -3.50 -2.73
CA ASN A 474 -23.23 -2.40 -2.20
C ASN A 474 -23.74 -1.55 -3.36
N TYR A 475 -25.03 -1.23 -3.31
CA TYR A 475 -25.70 -0.43 -4.31
C TYR A 475 -26.42 0.73 -3.63
N THR A 476 -26.12 1.95 -4.05
CA THR A 476 -26.87 3.14 -3.64
C THR A 476 -27.87 3.54 -4.72
N LEU A 477 -29.15 3.34 -4.44
CA LEU A 477 -30.24 3.81 -5.31
C LEU A 477 -30.77 5.14 -4.79
N LYS A 478 -30.71 6.19 -5.61
CA LYS A 478 -31.41 7.44 -5.29
C LYS A 478 -32.90 7.31 -5.54
N MET A 479 -33.68 8.05 -4.76
CA MET A 479 -35.13 8.05 -4.82
C MET A 479 -35.64 8.66 -6.14
N ASN A 480 -36.34 7.85 -6.95
CA ASN A 480 -37.27 8.31 -8.00
C ASN A 480 -38.56 7.48 -7.91
N LYS A 481 -39.62 7.88 -8.63
CA LYS A 481 -40.92 7.18 -8.61
C LYS A 481 -40.80 5.68 -8.95
N LYS A 482 -40.03 5.33 -9.99
CA LYS A 482 -39.82 3.94 -10.44
C LYS A 482 -39.02 3.09 -9.45
N ASN A 483 -38.07 3.69 -8.75
CA ASN A 483 -37.24 3.04 -7.73
C ASN A 483 -38.04 2.87 -6.45
N LYS A 484 -38.87 3.85 -6.08
CA LYS A 484 -39.79 3.74 -4.94
C LYS A 484 -40.79 2.61 -5.12
N ASP A 485 -41.47 2.55 -6.26
CA ASP A 485 -42.46 1.50 -6.55
C ASP A 485 -41.81 0.11 -6.56
N TYR A 486 -40.61 -0.02 -7.14
CA TYR A 486 -39.85 -1.26 -7.11
C TYR A 486 -39.43 -1.68 -5.70
N LEU A 487 -38.92 -0.75 -4.91
CA LEU A 487 -38.48 -1.05 -3.54
C LEU A 487 -39.64 -1.44 -2.66
N GLN A 488 -40.80 -0.78 -2.80
CA GLN A 488 -42.03 -1.18 -2.11
C GLN A 488 -42.46 -2.60 -2.51
N LYS A 489 -42.43 -2.92 -3.81
CA LYS A 489 -42.73 -4.27 -4.29
C LYS A 489 -41.73 -5.32 -3.80
N LEU A 490 -40.43 -5.01 -3.87
CA LEU A 490 -39.36 -5.85 -3.36
C LEU A 490 -39.55 -6.10 -1.85
N MET A 491 -39.95 -5.08 -1.09
CA MET A 491 -40.23 -5.21 0.34
C MET A 491 -41.44 -6.08 0.62
N GLU A 492 -42.52 -5.95 -0.17
CA GLU A 492 -43.67 -6.85 -0.07
C GLU A 492 -43.27 -8.30 -0.38
N GLU A 493 -42.50 -8.52 -1.45
CA GLU A 493 -42.02 -9.85 -1.85
C GLU A 493 -41.10 -10.50 -0.80
N LEU A 494 -40.11 -9.76 -0.28
CA LEU A 494 -39.18 -10.27 0.74
C LEU A 494 -39.88 -10.57 2.07
N LYS A 495 -40.97 -9.86 2.38
CA LYS A 495 -41.77 -10.04 3.61
C LYS A 495 -42.67 -11.28 3.57
N HIS A 496 -43.07 -11.74 2.39
CA HIS A 496 -43.95 -12.91 2.24
C HIS A 496 -43.23 -14.26 2.32
N THR A 497 -41.90 -14.25 2.30
CA THR A 497 -41.07 -15.40 2.64
C THR A 497 -40.84 -15.44 4.16
N GLU A 498 -41.33 -16.47 4.86
CA GLU A 498 -41.25 -16.65 6.34
C GLU A 498 -39.81 -16.74 6.94
N LYS A 499 -38.78 -16.43 6.16
CA LYS A 499 -37.35 -16.59 6.51
C LYS A 499 -36.61 -15.28 6.76
N PHE A 500 -37.32 -14.18 6.76
CA PHE A 500 -36.77 -12.83 6.71
C PHE A 500 -36.97 -12.18 8.09
N SER A 501 -35.92 -11.63 8.71
CA SER A 501 -36.00 -10.97 10.03
C SER A 501 -35.98 -9.44 9.90
N VAL A 502 -36.97 -8.75 10.46
CA VAL A 502 -36.98 -7.27 10.51
C VAL A 502 -35.85 -6.79 11.43
N MET A 503 -35.03 -5.83 10.99
CA MET A 503 -34.11 -5.14 11.90
C MET A 503 -34.93 -4.14 12.74
N GLN A 504 -35.17 -4.48 14.00
CA GLN A 504 -35.65 -3.52 15.00
C GLN A 504 -34.43 -2.90 15.68
N HIS A 505 -34.41 -1.57 15.81
CA HIS A 505 -33.49 -0.86 16.68
C HIS A 505 -33.96 -0.93 18.13
#